data_AF-A0A7W0HM54-F1
#
_entry.id   AF-A0A7W0HM54-F1
#
_cell.length_a   1.000
_cell.length_b   1.000
_cell.length_c   1.000
_cell.angle_alpha   90.00
_cell.angle_beta   90.00
_cell.angle_gamma   90.00
#
_symmetry.space_group_name_H-M   'P 1'
#
loop_
_entity.id
_entity.type
_entity.pdbx_description
1 polymer ?
#
loop_
_entity_poly.entity_id
_entity_poly.type
_entity_poly.pdbx_seq_one_letter_code
_entity_poly.pdbx_strand_id
1 'polypeptide(L)'
;MFISEKLVFTELHKTGGTHICSWLEKLVGGEKVGKHNRIPPSLWDRFIIGSIRNPWEWYVSLWAYGCGGEGSAYHQTTRRVNLNYLNRQLHGEMGLRRLPPSCWALQLWHDIRKPVVSWRSVYGDPYDAGAFRNWLRLMLNPARRFDMGEGFGFSPVSMGFGLMTYRCLKLFTRLRTALYKDRSLAKPEGIRRALDEERLVCFVIRNECLEKDLLEALALAGCEVSDKDRCALFSARNNKINTSRRFSASHYYDRETVELVANREKVIIENYGYTQPEI
;
A
#
# COMPACT_ATOMS: atom_id res chain seq x y z
N MET A 1 -10.41 -4.85 4.55
CA MET A 1 -10.16 -6.29 4.71
C MET A 1 -11.48 -6.98 4.52
N PHE A 2 -11.49 -8.12 3.84
CA PHE A 2 -12.68 -8.95 3.66
C PHE A 2 -12.44 -10.28 4.36
N ILE A 3 -13.45 -10.78 5.06
CA ILE A 3 -13.38 -12.00 5.86
C ILE A 3 -14.53 -12.90 5.43
N SER A 4 -14.21 -14.12 5.02
CA SER A 4 -15.16 -15.22 4.86
C SER A 4 -14.71 -16.43 5.67
N GLU A 5 -15.52 -17.46 5.74
CA GLU A 5 -15.18 -18.71 6.42
C GLU A 5 -13.86 -19.31 5.90
N LYS A 6 -13.69 -19.38 4.57
CA LYS A 6 -12.54 -20.04 3.93
C LYS A 6 -11.32 -19.14 3.74
N LEU A 7 -11.51 -17.83 3.57
CA LEU A 7 -10.42 -16.93 3.20
C LEU A 7 -10.48 -15.56 3.88
N VAL A 8 -9.34 -14.88 3.88
CA VAL A 8 -9.22 -13.47 4.27
C VAL A 8 -8.53 -12.72 3.15
N PHE A 9 -9.09 -11.58 2.76
CA PHE A 9 -8.46 -10.70 1.78
C PHE A 9 -8.00 -9.40 2.44
N THR A 10 -6.71 -9.10 2.26
CA THR A 10 -6.09 -7.84 2.65
C THR A 10 -5.51 -7.12 1.42
N GLU A 11 -5.61 -5.80 1.39
CA GLU A 11 -5.21 -5.00 0.23
C GLU A 11 -4.25 -3.88 0.63
N LEU A 12 -3.25 -3.66 -0.22
CA LEU A 12 -2.52 -2.41 -0.24
C LEU A 12 -3.47 -1.29 -0.72
N HIS A 13 -3.18 -0.04 -0.38
CA HIS A 13 -3.95 1.08 -0.92
C HIS A 13 -3.84 1.04 -2.45
N LYS A 14 -4.92 1.31 -3.19
CA LYS A 14 -4.89 1.46 -4.67
C LYS A 14 -4.52 0.21 -5.48
N THR A 15 -4.83 -0.98 -4.98
CA THR A 15 -4.69 -2.27 -5.69
C THR A 15 -6.03 -2.91 -6.08
N GLY A 16 -7.05 -2.08 -6.31
CA GLY A 16 -8.34 -2.55 -6.83
C GLY A 16 -9.24 -3.25 -5.80
N GLY A 17 -8.96 -3.17 -4.50
CA GLY A 17 -9.69 -4.00 -3.54
C GLY A 17 -11.16 -3.65 -3.37
N THR A 18 -11.67 -2.48 -3.77
CA THR A 18 -13.12 -2.26 -3.86
C THR A 18 -13.77 -3.24 -4.85
N HIS A 19 -13.13 -3.45 -6.01
CA HIS A 19 -13.62 -4.36 -7.04
C HIS A 19 -13.45 -5.83 -6.60
N ILE A 20 -12.30 -6.17 -6.01
CA ILE A 20 -12.07 -7.53 -5.47
C ILE A 20 -13.08 -7.83 -4.37
N CYS A 21 -13.27 -6.93 -3.40
CA CYS A 21 -14.22 -7.13 -2.31
C CYS A 21 -15.66 -7.27 -2.80
N SER A 22 -16.10 -6.55 -3.85
CA SER A 22 -17.44 -6.74 -4.40
C SER A 22 -17.63 -8.11 -5.03
N TRP A 23 -16.59 -8.66 -5.66
CA TRP A 23 -16.64 -10.02 -6.19
C TRP A 23 -16.56 -11.06 -5.10
N LEU A 24 -15.70 -10.89 -4.09
CA LEU A 24 -15.63 -11.82 -2.96
C LEU A 24 -16.98 -11.90 -2.23
N GLU A 25 -17.62 -10.77 -1.97
CA GLU A 25 -18.95 -10.71 -1.36
C GLU A 25 -19.99 -11.51 -2.17
N LYS A 26 -19.95 -11.40 -3.50
CA LYS A 26 -20.85 -12.13 -4.39
C LYS A 26 -20.51 -13.63 -4.50
N LEU A 27 -19.23 -13.99 -4.56
CA LEU A 27 -18.77 -15.34 -4.92
C LEU A 27 -18.61 -16.27 -3.73
N VAL A 28 -18.15 -15.76 -2.59
CA VAL A 28 -17.83 -16.59 -1.41
C VAL A 28 -18.67 -16.25 -0.18
N GLY A 29 -19.36 -15.10 -0.19
CA GLY A 29 -20.03 -14.58 0.99
C GLY A 29 -19.05 -14.16 2.10
N GLY A 30 -19.48 -13.29 3.00
CA GLY A 30 -18.65 -12.76 4.08
C GLY A 30 -18.87 -11.27 4.30
N GLU A 31 -17.95 -10.65 5.04
CA GLU A 31 -18.08 -9.25 5.45
C GLU A 31 -16.80 -8.43 5.24
N LYS A 32 -16.99 -7.12 5.03
CA LYS A 32 -15.89 -6.15 4.94
C LYS A 32 -15.64 -5.53 6.32
N VAL A 33 -14.51 -5.87 6.94
CA VAL A 33 -14.12 -5.35 8.25
C VAL A 33 -13.01 -4.31 8.10
N GLY A 34 -13.41 -3.03 8.11
CA GLY A 34 -12.52 -1.88 7.97
C GLY A 34 -11.68 -1.87 6.67
N LYS A 35 -10.78 -0.88 6.54
CA LYS A 35 -9.92 -0.70 5.37
C LYS A 35 -8.45 -0.81 5.77
N HIS A 36 -7.67 -1.56 5.00
CA HIS A 36 -6.20 -1.70 5.16
C HIS A 36 -5.74 -2.13 6.56
N ASN A 37 -6.56 -2.91 7.25
CA ASN A 37 -6.24 -3.46 8.57
C ASN A 37 -5.19 -4.55 8.48
N ARG A 38 -4.33 -4.64 9.51
CA ARG A 38 -3.51 -5.84 9.73
C ARG A 38 -4.44 -7.00 10.08
N ILE A 39 -4.12 -8.19 9.56
CA ILE A 39 -4.89 -9.40 9.85
C ILE A 39 -4.60 -9.80 11.31
N PRO A 40 -5.63 -9.92 12.17
CA PRO A 40 -5.45 -10.37 13.55
C PRO A 40 -4.94 -11.82 13.59
N PRO A 41 -4.15 -12.22 14.62
CA PRO A 41 -3.62 -13.58 14.73
C PRO A 41 -4.66 -14.70 14.69
N SER A 42 -5.88 -14.42 15.15
CA SER A 42 -7.01 -15.36 15.13
C SER A 42 -7.52 -15.74 13.74
N LEU A 43 -6.99 -15.12 12.69
CA LEU A 43 -7.37 -15.37 11.29
C LEU A 43 -6.18 -15.86 10.46
N TRP A 44 -5.03 -16.14 11.08
CA TRP A 44 -3.80 -16.54 10.38
C TRP A 44 -3.83 -17.99 9.85
N ASP A 45 -4.82 -18.77 10.27
CA ASP A 45 -5.12 -20.13 9.87
C ASP A 45 -5.93 -20.23 8.56
N ARG A 46 -6.54 -19.12 8.12
CA ARG A 46 -7.33 -19.07 6.88
C ARG A 46 -6.44 -18.92 5.64
N PHE A 47 -7.01 -19.16 4.46
CA PHE A 47 -6.32 -18.85 3.21
C PHE A 47 -6.25 -17.33 3.01
N ILE A 48 -5.06 -16.75 3.12
CA ILE A 48 -4.89 -15.28 3.09
C ILE A 48 -4.50 -14.83 1.68
N ILE A 49 -5.30 -13.91 1.13
CA ILE A 49 -5.08 -13.31 -0.19
C ILE A 49 -4.66 -11.85 -0.01
N GLY A 50 -3.58 -11.48 -0.69
CA GLY A 50 -3.07 -10.13 -0.78
C GLY A 50 -3.36 -9.55 -2.17
N SER A 51 -3.23 -8.23 -2.32
CA SER A 51 -3.19 -7.61 -3.66
C SER A 51 -2.07 -6.61 -3.79
N ILE A 52 -1.40 -6.64 -4.94
CA ILE A 52 -0.28 -5.78 -5.30
C ILE A 52 -0.49 -5.17 -6.68
N ARG A 53 0.22 -4.08 -6.95
CA ARG A 53 0.20 -3.36 -8.23
C ARG A 53 1.63 -2.99 -8.61
N ASN A 54 1.89 -2.86 -9.90
CA ASN A 54 3.15 -2.31 -10.40
C ASN A 54 3.50 -1.00 -9.66
N PRO A 55 4.72 -0.87 -9.06
CA PRO A 55 5.07 0.28 -8.23
C PRO A 55 4.96 1.64 -8.92
N TRP A 56 5.32 1.74 -10.20
CA TRP A 56 5.21 2.99 -10.96
C TRP A 56 3.74 3.40 -11.14
N GLU A 57 2.90 2.45 -11.52
CA GLU A 57 1.45 2.63 -11.63
C GLU A 57 0.78 2.91 -10.26
N TRP A 58 1.31 2.32 -9.19
CA TRP A 58 0.82 2.49 -7.84
C TRP A 58 1.01 3.92 -7.33
N TYR A 59 2.20 4.50 -7.53
CA TYR A 59 2.50 5.87 -7.14
C TYR A 59 1.65 6.90 -7.89
N VAL A 60 1.49 6.75 -9.21
CA VAL A 60 0.58 7.59 -10.00
C VAL A 60 -0.84 7.48 -9.46
N SER A 61 -1.29 6.26 -9.13
CA SER A 61 -2.64 6.06 -8.59
C SER A 61 -2.84 6.59 -7.18
N LEU A 62 -1.80 6.59 -6.36
CA LEU A 62 -1.85 7.14 -5.01
C LEU A 62 -1.90 8.67 -5.06
N TRP A 63 -1.05 9.28 -5.90
CA TRP A 63 -0.99 10.71 -6.11
C TRP A 63 -2.28 11.27 -6.72
N ALA A 64 -2.73 10.72 -7.85
CA ALA A 64 -3.92 11.22 -8.56
C ALA A 64 -5.18 11.17 -7.67
N TYR A 65 -5.28 10.20 -6.76
CA TYR A 65 -6.36 10.18 -5.78
C TYR A 65 -6.23 11.28 -4.73
N GLY A 66 -4.99 11.59 -4.31
CA GLY A 66 -4.70 12.71 -3.43
C GLY A 66 -5.01 14.07 -4.06
N CYS A 67 -4.87 14.21 -5.39
CA CYS A 67 -5.30 15.43 -6.09
C CYS A 67 -6.81 15.68 -5.99
N GLY A 68 -7.61 14.62 -5.77
CA GLY A 68 -9.03 14.73 -5.44
C GLY A 68 -9.32 15.18 -4.00
N GLY A 69 -8.30 15.50 -3.19
CA GLY A 69 -8.46 15.85 -1.77
C GLY A 69 -8.68 14.65 -0.85
N GLU A 70 -8.46 13.43 -1.36
CA GLU A 70 -8.87 12.19 -0.70
C GLU A 70 -7.68 11.27 -0.38
N GLY A 71 -7.87 10.42 0.64
CA GLY A 71 -6.97 9.33 0.97
C GLY A 71 -5.87 9.66 1.98
N SER A 72 -5.35 8.59 2.60
CA SER A 72 -4.43 8.75 3.74
C SER A 72 -3.19 9.57 3.39
N ALA A 73 -2.55 9.33 2.24
CA ALA A 73 -1.35 10.06 1.84
C ALA A 73 -1.60 11.58 1.79
N TYR A 74 -2.70 12.03 1.15
CA TYR A 74 -3.08 13.43 1.10
C TYR A 74 -3.35 13.99 2.50
N HIS A 75 -4.22 13.35 3.29
CA HIS A 75 -4.58 13.87 4.62
C HIS A 75 -3.38 13.93 5.58
N GLN A 76 -2.46 12.96 5.51
CA GLN A 76 -1.30 12.88 6.40
C GLN A 76 -0.22 13.93 6.07
N THR A 77 -0.01 14.18 4.76
CA THR A 77 1.00 15.12 4.27
C THR A 77 0.54 16.58 4.33
N THR A 78 -0.75 16.84 4.16
CA THR A 78 -1.30 18.21 4.12
C THR A 78 -1.85 18.71 5.46
N ARG A 79 -1.95 17.84 6.47
CA ARG A 79 -2.28 18.23 7.84
C ARG A 79 -1.06 18.77 8.59
N ARG A 80 -1.31 19.73 9.47
CA ARG A 80 -0.36 20.18 10.50
C ARG A 80 -0.36 19.19 11.68
N VAL A 81 0.26 19.59 12.78
CA VAL A 81 0.28 18.83 14.04
C VAL A 81 -1.10 18.28 14.39
N ASN A 82 -1.17 16.98 14.60
CA ASN A 82 -2.40 16.28 14.96
C ASN A 82 -2.22 15.54 16.29
N LEU A 83 -2.66 16.16 17.38
CA LEU A 83 -2.54 15.59 18.73
C LEU A 83 -3.33 14.28 18.89
N ASN A 84 -4.46 14.14 18.20
CA ASN A 84 -5.23 12.90 18.22
C ASN A 84 -4.43 11.74 17.61
N TYR A 85 -3.75 11.99 16.49
CA TYR A 85 -2.86 11.00 15.87
C TYR A 85 -1.73 10.58 16.82
N LEU A 86 -1.03 11.56 17.40
CA LEU A 86 0.09 11.32 18.32
C LEU A 86 -0.34 10.50 19.54
N ASN A 87 -1.48 10.86 20.15
CA ASN A 87 -1.91 10.29 21.42
C ASN A 87 -2.70 8.99 21.26
N ARG A 88 -3.51 8.86 20.20
CA ARG A 88 -4.49 7.77 20.06
C ARG A 88 -4.20 6.78 18.94
N GLN A 89 -3.48 7.17 17.88
CA GLN A 89 -3.36 6.33 16.68
C GLN A 89 -1.95 5.75 16.51
N LEU A 90 -0.90 6.57 16.65
CA LEU A 90 0.47 6.18 16.31
C LEU A 90 0.98 4.95 17.07
N HIS A 91 0.68 4.84 18.38
CA HIS A 91 1.09 3.66 19.14
C HIS A 91 0.43 2.37 18.60
N GLY A 92 -0.87 2.44 18.25
CA GLY A 92 -1.61 1.32 17.68
C GLY A 92 -1.08 0.89 16.32
N GLU A 93 -0.75 1.85 15.45
CA GLU A 93 -0.12 1.60 14.14
C GLU A 93 1.20 0.82 14.28
N MET A 94 1.96 1.13 15.34
CA MET A 94 3.22 0.48 15.67
C MET A 94 3.07 -0.83 16.46
N GLY A 95 1.84 -1.20 16.85
CA GLY A 95 1.58 -2.36 17.69
C GLY A 95 2.05 -2.19 19.15
N LEU A 96 2.18 -0.95 19.62
CA LEU A 96 2.59 -0.61 20.98
C LEU A 96 1.38 -0.30 21.84
N ARG A 97 1.44 -0.62 23.15
CA ARG A 97 0.39 -0.24 24.11
C ARG A 97 0.36 1.27 24.38
N ARG A 98 1.53 1.91 24.38
CA ARG A 98 1.72 3.36 24.55
C ARG A 98 2.91 3.82 23.72
N LEU A 99 2.88 5.08 23.27
CA LEU A 99 3.98 5.66 22.52
C LEU A 99 5.10 6.10 23.49
N PRO A 100 6.37 5.74 23.25
CA PRO A 100 7.48 6.28 24.03
C PRO A 100 7.55 7.81 23.90
N PRO A 101 7.89 8.55 24.98
CA PRO A 101 8.00 10.01 24.93
C PRO A 101 8.98 10.52 23.86
N SER A 102 10.08 9.80 23.62
CA SER A 102 11.05 10.12 22.57
C SER A 102 10.44 10.04 21.17
N CYS A 103 9.65 9.01 20.87
CA CYS A 103 8.94 8.88 19.60
C CYS A 103 7.88 9.96 19.45
N TRP A 104 7.17 10.29 20.53
CA TRP A 104 6.18 11.37 20.54
C TRP A 104 6.81 12.72 20.19
N ALA A 105 7.90 13.08 20.89
CA ALA A 105 8.63 14.33 20.65
C ALA A 105 9.21 14.39 19.24
N LEU A 106 9.74 13.27 18.75
CA LEU A 106 10.26 13.17 17.38
C LEU A 106 9.17 13.40 16.33
N GLN A 107 8.01 12.74 16.45
CA GLN A 107 6.91 12.97 15.50
C GLN A 107 6.39 14.41 15.58
N LEU A 108 6.26 14.98 16.79
CA LEU A 108 5.83 16.38 16.95
C LEU A 108 6.79 17.34 16.25
N TRP A 109 8.10 17.17 16.45
CA TRP A 109 9.14 17.98 15.78
C TRP A 109 9.01 17.94 14.26
N HIS A 110 8.80 16.75 13.70
CA HIS A 110 8.61 16.59 12.25
C HIS A 110 7.29 17.19 11.76
N ASP A 111 6.18 17.05 12.52
CA ASP A 111 4.91 17.67 12.17
C ASP A 111 4.96 19.21 12.19
N ILE A 112 5.74 19.81 13.10
CA ILE A 112 5.98 21.27 13.15
C ILE A 112 6.78 21.73 11.91
N ARG A 113 7.80 20.96 11.51
CA ARG A 113 8.70 21.29 10.38
C ARG A 113 8.20 20.78 9.02
N LYS A 114 6.99 20.22 8.97
CA LYS A 114 6.40 19.67 7.75
C LYS A 114 6.11 20.78 6.74
N PRO A 115 6.56 20.65 5.48
CA PRO A 115 6.37 21.68 4.46
C PRO A 115 4.97 21.56 3.87
N VAL A 116 3.94 21.83 4.67
CA VAL A 116 2.53 21.65 4.30
C VAL A 116 2.16 22.43 3.03
N VAL A 117 2.74 23.61 2.82
CA VAL A 117 2.52 24.40 1.60
C VAL A 117 3.03 23.67 0.37
N SER A 118 4.25 23.13 0.41
CA SER A 118 4.83 22.33 -0.68
C SER A 118 4.05 21.03 -0.92
N TRP A 119 3.54 20.39 0.15
CA TRP A 119 2.67 19.23 0.00
C TRP A 119 1.36 19.57 -0.70
N ARG A 120 0.72 20.69 -0.35
CA ARG A 120 -0.53 21.11 -0.99
C ARG A 120 -0.32 21.49 -2.45
N SER A 121 0.79 22.16 -2.79
CA SER A 121 1.04 22.61 -4.16
C SER A 121 1.18 21.46 -5.17
N VAL A 122 1.62 20.28 -4.72
CA VAL A 122 1.81 19.13 -5.61
C VAL A 122 0.55 18.28 -5.80
N TYR A 123 -0.57 18.59 -5.15
CA TYR A 123 -1.86 17.90 -5.33
C TYR A 123 -2.86 18.72 -6.16
N GLY A 124 -2.42 19.73 -6.91
CA GLY A 124 -3.32 20.65 -7.62
C GLY A 124 -4.10 20.03 -8.78
N ASP A 125 -3.42 19.29 -9.66
CA ASP A 125 -4.00 18.75 -10.90
C ASP A 125 -3.51 17.31 -11.14
N PRO A 126 -4.40 16.30 -11.25
CA PRO A 126 -4.02 14.91 -11.55
C PRO A 126 -3.45 14.70 -12.97
N TYR A 127 -3.47 15.70 -13.86
CA TYR A 127 -2.88 15.62 -15.20
C TYR A 127 -1.52 16.31 -15.30
N ASP A 128 -1.04 16.97 -14.25
CA ASP A 128 0.26 17.64 -14.25
C ASP A 128 1.41 16.66 -13.89
N ALA A 129 2.14 16.23 -14.92
CA ALA A 129 3.33 15.39 -14.76
C ALA A 129 4.44 16.04 -13.92
N GLY A 130 4.62 17.36 -14.00
CA GLY A 130 5.59 18.09 -13.20
C GLY A 130 5.24 18.07 -11.71
N ALA A 131 3.97 18.30 -11.38
CA ALA A 131 3.47 18.18 -10.01
C ALA A 131 3.63 16.76 -9.46
N PHE A 132 3.32 15.73 -10.26
CA PHE A 132 3.56 14.33 -9.88
C PHE A 132 5.04 14.06 -9.56
N ARG A 133 5.97 14.49 -10.41
CA ARG A 133 7.41 14.27 -10.20
C ARG A 133 7.89 14.94 -8.91
N ASN A 134 7.44 16.17 -8.65
CA ASN A 134 7.74 16.89 -7.42
C ASN A 134 7.12 16.22 -6.19
N TRP A 135 5.88 15.75 -6.29
CA TRP A 135 5.24 14.95 -5.25
C TRP A 135 6.04 13.69 -4.94
N LEU A 136 6.51 12.98 -5.96
CA LEU A 136 7.26 11.74 -5.80
C LEU A 136 8.61 11.99 -5.12
N ARG A 137 9.30 13.07 -5.49
CA ARG A 137 10.53 13.51 -4.80
C ARG A 137 10.27 13.80 -3.32
N LEU A 138 9.15 14.44 -2.97
CA LEU A 138 8.78 14.65 -1.56
C LEU A 138 8.44 13.34 -0.83
N MET A 139 7.66 12.48 -1.49
CA MET A 139 7.17 11.18 -0.99
C MET A 139 8.31 10.23 -0.66
N LEU A 140 9.33 10.18 -1.51
CA LEU A 140 10.46 9.25 -1.41
C LEU A 140 11.72 9.87 -0.81
N ASN A 141 11.63 11.10 -0.26
CA ASN A 141 12.72 11.74 0.46
C ASN A 141 12.81 11.20 1.91
N PRO A 142 13.94 10.58 2.31
CA PRO A 142 14.11 10.06 3.68
C PRO A 142 13.93 11.12 4.77
N ALA A 143 14.26 12.38 4.50
CA ALA A 143 14.07 13.48 5.45
C ALA A 143 12.58 13.77 5.74
N ARG A 144 11.67 13.29 4.89
CA ARG A 144 10.21 13.49 4.97
C ARG A 144 9.44 12.22 5.33
N ARG A 145 10.13 11.14 5.70
CA ARG A 145 9.51 9.84 6.07
C ARG A 145 8.44 9.91 7.18
N PHE A 146 8.49 10.91 8.06
CA PHE A 146 7.52 11.09 9.14
C PHE A 146 6.21 11.78 8.67
N ASP A 147 6.18 12.29 7.44
CA ASP A 147 5.01 13.00 6.89
C ASP A 147 3.87 12.04 6.52
N MET A 148 4.18 10.77 6.25
CA MET A 148 3.23 9.74 5.79
C MET A 148 2.30 9.20 6.87
N GLY A 149 2.70 9.33 8.14
CA GLY A 149 2.01 8.67 9.24
C GLY A 149 2.15 7.14 9.19
N GLU A 150 1.13 6.42 9.65
CA GLU A 150 1.06 4.95 9.69
C GLU A 150 2.23 4.24 10.42
N GLY A 151 3.08 4.99 11.14
CA GLY A 151 4.31 4.51 11.75
C GLY A 151 5.52 4.42 10.80
N PHE A 152 5.38 4.77 9.52
CA PHE A 152 6.40 4.53 8.48
C PHE A 152 7.78 5.08 8.86
N GLY A 153 7.86 6.36 9.26
CA GLY A 153 9.14 7.01 9.60
C GLY A 153 9.90 6.39 10.78
N PHE A 154 9.23 5.56 11.60
CA PHE A 154 9.85 4.83 12.71
C PHE A 154 10.35 3.44 12.34
N SER A 155 9.97 2.92 11.17
CA SER A 155 10.45 1.62 10.70
C SER A 155 11.85 1.76 10.07
N PRO A 156 12.78 0.82 10.32
CA PRO A 156 14.06 0.78 9.62
C PRO A 156 13.93 0.77 8.09
N VAL A 157 12.81 0.25 7.57
CA VAL A 157 12.46 0.25 6.13
C VAL A 157 12.52 1.65 5.53
N SER A 158 12.06 2.67 6.26
CA SER A 158 11.98 4.06 5.78
C SER A 158 13.31 4.74 5.46
N MET A 159 14.44 4.12 5.84
CA MET A 159 15.78 4.65 5.53
C MET A 159 16.16 4.34 4.07
N GLY A 160 15.89 3.11 3.63
CA GLY A 160 16.31 2.60 2.32
C GLY A 160 15.18 2.52 1.31
N PHE A 161 13.96 2.27 1.77
CA PHE A 161 12.86 1.81 0.92
C PHE A 161 11.64 2.71 0.99
N GLY A 162 10.81 2.60 -0.04
CA GLY A 162 9.60 3.39 -0.19
C GLY A 162 8.40 2.86 0.59
N LEU A 163 7.31 3.61 0.47
CA LEU A 163 6.07 3.39 1.21
C LEU A 163 5.39 2.08 0.80
N MET A 164 5.54 1.63 -0.45
CA MET A 164 4.92 0.41 -0.92
C MET A 164 5.57 -0.82 -0.29
N THR A 165 6.91 -0.88 -0.28
CA THR A 165 7.68 -1.91 0.43
C THR A 165 7.29 -1.97 1.91
N TYR A 166 7.21 -0.82 2.59
CA TYR A 166 6.78 -0.76 3.98
C TYR A 166 5.37 -1.34 4.18
N ARG A 167 4.40 -0.94 3.35
CA ARG A 167 3.01 -1.43 3.46
C ARG A 167 2.91 -2.92 3.13
N CYS A 168 3.70 -3.41 2.18
CA CYS A 168 3.82 -4.82 1.87
C CYS A 168 4.27 -5.60 3.12
N LEU A 169 5.41 -5.24 3.72
CA LEU A 169 5.85 -5.86 4.98
C LEU A 169 4.79 -5.76 6.09
N LYS A 170 4.17 -4.59 6.24
CA LYS A 170 3.18 -4.33 7.29
C LYS A 170 1.93 -5.21 7.20
N LEU A 171 1.48 -5.53 5.98
CA LEU A 171 0.23 -6.24 5.75
C LEU A 171 0.42 -7.71 5.37
N PHE A 172 1.55 -8.05 4.75
CA PHE A 172 1.81 -9.37 4.16
C PHE A 172 2.73 -10.24 5.00
N THR A 173 3.19 -9.74 6.15
CA THR A 173 4.04 -10.50 7.08
C THR A 173 3.52 -10.50 8.52
N ARG A 174 4.04 -11.43 9.33
CA ARG A 174 3.75 -11.57 10.76
C ARG A 174 4.61 -10.68 11.67
N LEU A 175 5.47 -9.82 11.10
CA LEU A 175 6.44 -8.99 11.84
C LEU A 175 5.83 -8.14 12.98
N ARG A 176 4.62 -7.59 12.81
CA ARG A 176 3.94 -6.71 13.79
C ARG A 176 4.85 -5.60 14.38
N THR A 177 5.33 -5.78 15.61
CA THR A 177 6.22 -4.83 16.31
C THR A 177 7.68 -4.97 15.88
N ALA A 178 8.08 -6.14 15.38
CA ALA A 178 9.42 -6.39 14.82
C ALA A 178 9.70 -5.49 13.61
N LEU A 179 8.65 -5.06 12.87
CA LEU A 179 8.73 -4.07 11.78
C LEU A 179 9.41 -2.74 12.19
N TYR A 180 9.44 -2.42 13.48
CA TYR A 180 10.03 -1.20 14.03
C TYR A 180 11.30 -1.45 14.85
N LYS A 181 11.68 -2.71 15.08
CA LYS A 181 12.81 -3.10 15.93
C LYS A 181 13.91 -3.81 15.17
N ASP A 182 13.56 -4.60 14.17
CA ASP A 182 14.52 -5.36 13.39
C ASP A 182 15.29 -4.43 12.43
N ARG A 183 16.55 -4.20 12.77
CA ARG A 183 17.48 -3.37 11.99
C ARG A 183 17.85 -3.99 10.65
N SER A 184 17.66 -5.31 10.49
CA SER A 184 17.93 -6.00 9.22
C SER A 184 17.05 -5.45 8.09
N LEU A 185 15.84 -4.96 8.43
CA LEU A 185 14.87 -4.37 7.49
C LEU A 185 15.32 -3.05 6.86
N ALA A 186 16.46 -2.48 7.29
CA ALA A 186 17.10 -1.36 6.59
C ALA A 186 17.90 -1.80 5.34
N LYS A 187 18.03 -3.11 5.10
CA LYS A 187 18.80 -3.69 3.99
C LYS A 187 17.93 -4.61 3.11
N PRO A 188 18.23 -4.72 1.80
CA PRO A 188 17.44 -5.55 0.88
C PRO A 188 17.31 -7.01 1.32
N GLU A 189 18.39 -7.59 1.85
CA GLU A 189 18.46 -8.98 2.27
C GLU A 189 17.55 -9.26 3.47
N GLY A 190 17.46 -8.30 4.41
CA GLY A 190 16.56 -8.41 5.56
C GLY A 190 15.09 -8.33 5.14
N ILE A 191 14.77 -7.48 4.16
CA ILE A 191 13.41 -7.40 3.61
C ILE A 191 13.02 -8.69 2.89
N ARG A 192 13.90 -9.23 2.02
CA ARG A 192 13.63 -10.49 1.33
C ARG A 192 13.41 -11.64 2.32
N ARG A 193 14.30 -11.77 3.31
CA ARG A 193 14.16 -12.75 4.38
C ARG A 193 12.82 -12.62 5.12
N ALA A 194 12.42 -11.41 5.47
CA ALA A 194 11.13 -11.19 6.14
C ALA A 194 9.93 -11.52 5.25
N LEU A 195 10.00 -11.24 3.94
CA LEU A 195 8.93 -11.62 3.01
C LEU A 195 8.82 -13.14 2.83
N ASP A 196 9.91 -13.88 3.04
CA ASP A 196 9.93 -15.34 2.95
C ASP A 196 9.54 -16.02 4.27
N GLU A 197 10.25 -15.70 5.36
CA GLU A 197 10.13 -16.37 6.66
C GLU A 197 8.88 -15.93 7.43
N GLU A 198 8.53 -14.64 7.36
CA GLU A 198 7.39 -14.08 8.09
C GLU A 198 6.12 -14.01 7.22
N ARG A 199 6.14 -14.63 6.04
CA ARG A 199 5.05 -14.56 5.06
C ARG A 199 3.72 -14.96 5.67
N LEU A 200 2.75 -14.06 5.57
CA LEU A 200 1.38 -14.29 6.01
C LEU A 200 0.44 -14.61 4.84
N VAL A 201 0.72 -14.08 3.66
CA VAL A 201 -0.14 -14.21 2.48
C VAL A 201 0.13 -15.51 1.74
N CYS A 202 -0.91 -16.27 1.43
CA CYS A 202 -0.86 -17.50 0.65
C CYS A 202 -0.79 -17.21 -0.85
N PHE A 203 -1.51 -16.20 -1.33
CA PHE A 203 -1.56 -15.82 -2.74
C PHE A 203 -1.67 -14.30 -2.92
N VAL A 204 -0.99 -13.73 -3.93
CA VAL A 204 -1.01 -12.29 -4.20
C VAL A 204 -1.61 -12.02 -5.57
N ILE A 205 -2.76 -11.34 -5.58
CA ILE A 205 -3.43 -10.87 -6.80
C ILE A 205 -2.67 -9.66 -7.36
N ARG A 206 -2.25 -9.73 -8.62
CA ARG A 206 -1.68 -8.60 -9.36
C ARG A 206 -2.80 -7.79 -9.99
N ASN A 207 -2.81 -6.49 -9.75
CA ASN A 207 -3.81 -5.59 -10.32
C ASN A 207 -3.82 -5.59 -11.87
N GLU A 208 -2.69 -5.94 -12.50
CA GLU A 208 -2.56 -6.06 -13.95
C GLU A 208 -3.28 -7.30 -14.52
N CYS A 209 -3.48 -8.33 -13.69
CA CYS A 209 -4.10 -9.61 -14.05
C CYS A 209 -5.27 -9.97 -13.10
N LEU A 210 -5.94 -8.94 -12.57
CA LEU A 210 -6.84 -9.04 -11.41
C LEU A 210 -7.86 -10.17 -11.51
N GLU A 211 -8.62 -10.23 -12.61
CA GLU A 211 -9.71 -11.20 -12.77
C GLU A 211 -9.19 -12.64 -12.82
N LYS A 212 -8.07 -12.86 -13.54
CA LYS A 212 -7.42 -14.17 -13.64
C LYS A 212 -6.88 -14.62 -12.29
N ASP A 213 -6.11 -13.75 -11.64
CA ASP A 213 -5.46 -14.03 -10.36
C ASP A 213 -6.50 -14.24 -9.25
N LEU A 214 -7.64 -13.54 -9.29
CA LEU A 214 -8.74 -13.75 -8.34
C LEU A 214 -9.35 -15.15 -8.47
N LEU A 215 -9.61 -15.63 -9.69
CA LEU A 215 -10.13 -16.98 -9.90
C LEU A 215 -9.15 -18.06 -9.46
N GLU A 216 -7.85 -17.85 -9.72
CA GLU A 216 -6.79 -18.74 -9.27
C GLU A 216 -6.72 -18.78 -7.73
N ALA A 217 -6.75 -17.62 -7.08
CA ALA A 217 -6.74 -17.52 -5.62
C ALA A 217 -7.97 -18.22 -4.99
N LEU A 218 -9.15 -18.06 -5.60
CA LEU A 218 -10.39 -18.72 -5.14
C LEU A 218 -10.30 -20.24 -5.29
N ALA A 219 -9.77 -20.74 -6.42
CA ALA A 219 -9.57 -22.17 -6.62
C ALA A 219 -8.61 -22.75 -5.57
N LEU A 220 -7.47 -22.08 -5.31
CA LEU A 220 -6.50 -22.48 -4.29
C LEU A 220 -7.08 -22.41 -2.86
N ALA A 221 -8.01 -21.50 -2.60
CA ALA A 221 -8.74 -21.40 -1.33
C ALA A 221 -9.84 -22.48 -1.18
N GLY A 222 -10.05 -23.35 -2.17
CA GLY A 222 -11.14 -24.33 -2.17
C GLY A 222 -12.53 -23.71 -2.32
N CYS A 223 -12.61 -22.56 -3.02
CA CYS A 223 -13.87 -21.91 -3.37
C CYS A 223 -14.25 -22.28 -4.81
N GLU A 224 -15.42 -22.92 -4.97
CA GLU A 224 -15.97 -23.22 -6.28
C GLU A 224 -16.61 -21.96 -6.89
N VAL A 225 -16.29 -21.69 -8.16
CA VAL A 225 -16.85 -20.56 -8.90
C VAL A 225 -17.53 -21.10 -10.15
N SER A 226 -18.83 -20.82 -10.29
CA SER A 226 -19.62 -21.26 -11.45
C SER A 226 -19.10 -20.65 -12.75
N ASP A 227 -19.27 -21.34 -13.88
CA ASP A 227 -18.86 -20.80 -15.19
C ASP A 227 -19.63 -19.53 -15.55
N LYS A 228 -20.89 -19.41 -15.10
CA LYS A 228 -21.68 -18.18 -15.24
C LYS A 228 -21.00 -17.00 -14.53
N ASP A 229 -20.52 -17.21 -13.31
CA ASP A 229 -19.85 -16.15 -12.54
C ASP A 229 -18.45 -15.83 -13.08
N ARG A 230 -17.71 -16.83 -13.58
CA ARG A 230 -16.45 -16.61 -14.30
C ARG A 230 -16.66 -15.70 -15.51
N CYS A 231 -17.64 -15.99 -16.35
CA CYS A 231 -17.99 -15.16 -17.52
C CYS A 231 -18.42 -13.74 -17.12
N ALA A 232 -19.16 -13.60 -16.01
CA ALA A 232 -19.57 -12.30 -15.49
C ALA A 232 -18.37 -11.47 -14.99
N LEU A 233 -17.42 -12.11 -14.31
CA LEU A 233 -16.19 -11.47 -13.83
C LEU A 233 -15.36 -10.92 -14.99
N PHE A 234 -15.11 -11.72 -16.03
CA PHE A 234 -14.36 -11.27 -17.19
C PHE A 234 -15.09 -10.19 -17.99
N SER A 235 -16.42 -10.28 -18.11
CA SER A 235 -17.23 -9.25 -18.76
C SER A 235 -17.17 -7.91 -18.02
N ALA A 236 -17.11 -7.93 -16.68
CA ALA A 236 -17.04 -6.73 -15.87
C ALA A 236 -15.71 -5.96 -16.01
N ARG A 237 -14.65 -6.59 -16.51
CA ARG A 237 -13.36 -5.94 -16.81
C ARG A 237 -13.52 -4.74 -17.76
N ASN A 238 -14.51 -4.77 -18.65
CA ASN A 238 -14.79 -3.70 -19.61
C ASN A 238 -15.61 -2.55 -19.01
N ASN A 239 -16.27 -2.78 -17.87
CA ASN A 239 -17.13 -1.83 -17.17
C ASN A 239 -16.50 -1.36 -15.85
N LYS A 240 -15.20 -1.04 -15.87
CA LYS A 240 -14.47 -0.62 -14.66
C LYS A 240 -15.02 0.70 -14.12
N ILE A 241 -15.80 0.60 -13.04
CA ILE A 241 -16.47 1.69 -12.30
C ILE A 241 -15.50 2.79 -11.84
N ASN A 242 -14.22 2.47 -11.65
CA ASN A 242 -13.21 3.40 -11.11
C ASN A 242 -12.00 3.61 -12.04
N THR A 243 -12.18 3.50 -13.36
CA THR A 243 -11.10 3.89 -14.30
C THR A 243 -10.98 5.41 -14.26
N SER A 244 -10.17 5.93 -13.34
CA SER A 244 -9.78 7.34 -13.34
C SER A 244 -9.27 7.69 -14.73
N ARG A 245 -9.83 8.73 -15.35
CA ARG A 245 -9.26 9.34 -16.56
C ARG A 245 -7.87 9.84 -16.17
N ARG A 246 -6.83 9.09 -16.50
CA ARG A 246 -5.43 9.44 -16.27
C ARG A 246 -4.62 8.88 -17.42
N PHE A 247 -3.48 9.51 -17.68
CA PHE A 247 -2.53 8.97 -18.65
C PHE A 247 -1.84 7.71 -18.10
N SER A 248 -1.15 6.99 -18.98
CA SER A 248 -0.27 5.88 -18.57
C SER A 248 0.86 6.38 -17.67
N ALA A 249 1.47 5.49 -16.88
CA ALA A 249 2.63 5.87 -16.06
C ALA A 249 3.71 6.60 -16.88
N SER A 250 4.02 6.16 -18.09
CA SER A 250 5.02 6.79 -18.98
C SER A 250 4.85 8.30 -19.16
N HIS A 251 3.63 8.81 -19.15
CA HIS A 251 3.38 10.25 -19.25
C HIS A 251 3.91 11.03 -18.04
N TYR A 252 3.76 10.47 -16.84
CA TYR A 252 4.05 11.15 -15.57
C TYR A 252 5.52 11.06 -15.20
N TYR A 253 6.18 9.99 -15.60
CA TYR A 253 7.57 9.75 -15.25
C TYR A 253 8.56 10.47 -16.16
N ASP A 254 9.74 10.74 -15.61
CA ASP A 254 10.97 11.03 -16.34
C ASP A 254 12.05 10.03 -15.86
N ARG A 255 13.23 10.06 -16.47
CA ARG A 255 14.30 9.10 -16.13
C ARG A 255 14.67 9.12 -14.65
N GLU A 256 14.82 10.31 -14.06
CA GLU A 256 15.16 10.48 -12.65
C GLU A 256 14.11 9.83 -11.73
N THR A 257 12.83 10.10 -12.00
CA THR A 257 11.73 9.60 -11.16
C THR A 257 11.46 8.11 -11.36
N VAL A 258 11.73 7.56 -12.55
CA VAL A 258 11.75 6.10 -12.75
C VAL A 258 12.84 5.44 -11.90
N GLU A 259 14.06 5.97 -11.97
CA GLU A 259 15.20 5.46 -11.18
C GLU A 259 14.95 5.61 -9.67
N LEU A 260 14.29 6.70 -9.25
CA LEU A 260 13.90 6.91 -7.85
C LEU A 260 12.98 5.80 -7.33
N VAL A 261 11.95 5.42 -8.09
CA VAL A 261 11.06 4.29 -7.72
C VAL A 261 11.81 2.97 -7.80
N ALA A 262 12.61 2.76 -8.85
CA ALA A 262 13.42 1.55 -9.03
C ALA A 262 14.32 1.29 -7.83
N ASN A 263 14.95 2.34 -7.30
CA ASN A 263 15.81 2.25 -6.13
C ASN A 263 15.03 2.02 -4.83
N ARG A 264 13.92 2.76 -4.63
CA ARG A 264 13.15 2.72 -3.36
C ARG A 264 12.27 1.49 -3.21
N GLU A 265 11.79 0.93 -4.31
CA GLU A 265 10.91 -0.23 -4.33
C GLU A 265 11.60 -1.48 -4.91
N LYS A 266 12.94 -1.48 -4.98
CA LYS A 266 13.76 -2.52 -5.61
C LYS A 266 13.36 -3.94 -5.23
N VAL A 267 13.14 -4.20 -3.94
CA VAL A 267 12.80 -5.54 -3.46
C VAL A 267 11.44 -5.99 -4.00
N ILE A 268 10.44 -5.10 -4.02
CA ILE A 268 9.12 -5.43 -4.57
C ILE A 268 9.17 -5.59 -6.09
N ILE A 269 9.93 -4.74 -6.77
CA ILE A 269 10.11 -4.83 -8.23
C ILE A 269 10.70 -6.19 -8.61
N GLU A 270 11.80 -6.57 -7.95
CA GLU A 270 12.47 -7.85 -8.19
C GLU A 270 11.60 -9.05 -7.81
N ASN A 271 10.97 -9.02 -6.63
CA ASN A 271 10.18 -10.13 -6.10
C ASN A 271 8.96 -10.48 -6.96
N TYR A 272 8.39 -9.49 -7.66
CA TYR A 272 7.22 -9.68 -8.52
C TYR A 272 7.51 -9.53 -10.02
N GLY A 273 8.79 -9.37 -10.40
CA GLY A 273 9.23 -9.25 -11.79
C GLY A 273 8.59 -8.08 -12.52
N TYR A 274 8.51 -6.91 -11.89
CA TYR A 274 7.98 -5.70 -12.52
C TYR A 274 9.02 -5.04 -13.43
N THR A 275 8.57 -4.56 -14.58
CA THR A 275 9.39 -3.77 -15.51
C THR A 275 9.07 -2.29 -15.37
N GLN A 276 10.11 -1.47 -15.57
CA GLN A 276 9.98 -0.02 -15.61
C GLN A 276 9.16 0.44 -16.82
N PRO A 277 8.46 1.59 -16.75
CA PRO A 277 7.78 2.16 -17.91
C PRO A 277 8.78 2.61 -18.97
N GLU A 278 8.36 2.54 -20.23
CA GLU A 278 9.08 3.15 -21.36
C GLU A 278 8.90 4.67 -21.28
N ILE A 279 10.00 5.42 -21.41
CA ILE A 279 10.05 6.90 -21.31
C ILE A 279 10.50 7.47 -22.66
#